data_AF-A0A0B7NGJ3-F1
#
_entry.id   AF-A0A0B7NGJ3-F1
#
_cell.length_a   1.000
_cell.length_b   1.000
_cell.length_c   1.000
_cell.angle_alpha   90.00
_cell.angle_beta   90.00
_cell.angle_gamma   90.00
#
_symmetry.space_group_name_H-M   'P 1'
#
loop_
_entity.id
_entity.type
_entity.pdbx_description
1 polymer ?
#
loop_
_entity_poly.entity_id
_entity_poly.type
_entity_poly.pdbx_seq_one_letter_code
_entity_poly.pdbx_strand_id
1 'polypeptide(L)'
;MVRTPRQPFSRLGMAYLLCEELTKAQNLKGEARLLVSKLALLRGEVLLNIYCCETYDIKTLIRHSLEFNFTISAFHHALEVYRIPEILCRALNNIAIATFAENWVYTKEIYQSIPEARRILYEAGITLALKSDLPFLNSQSLMFEAAKTTHYGLPPQEASRAMTSTPANTIGLGHCIGYLKVDYDADTVTWNRELLALAAVPL
;
A
#
# COMPACT_ATOMS: atom_id res chain seq x y z
N MET A 1 -26.18 8.59 32.66
CA MET A 1 -25.90 8.24 31.25
C MET A 1 -24.55 8.84 30.88
N VAL A 2 -23.46 8.07 30.93
CA VAL A 2 -22.11 8.57 30.60
C VAL A 2 -22.06 8.74 29.09
N ARG A 3 -22.03 9.98 28.60
CA ARG A 3 -21.83 10.25 27.17
C ARG A 3 -20.40 9.87 26.82
N THR A 4 -20.23 8.95 25.88
CA THR A 4 -18.93 8.68 25.25
C THR A 4 -18.42 10.00 24.68
N PRO A 5 -17.16 10.41 24.96
CA PRO A 5 -16.60 11.62 24.39
C PRO A 5 -16.70 11.58 22.86
N ARG A 6 -17.13 12.68 22.25
CA ARG A 6 -17.22 12.78 20.79
C ARG A 6 -15.80 12.74 20.22
N GLN A 7 -15.52 11.77 19.36
CA GLN A 7 -14.22 11.69 18.69
C GLN A 7 -13.97 12.95 17.83
N PRO A 8 -12.72 13.39 17.70
CA PRO A 8 -12.38 14.51 16.84
C PRO A 8 -12.61 14.15 15.36
N PHE A 9 -13.04 15.14 14.58
CA PHE A 9 -13.23 15.00 13.13
C PHE A 9 -12.16 15.74 12.31
N SER A 10 -11.27 16.48 12.97
CA SER A 10 -10.17 17.20 12.31
C SER A 10 -8.94 16.30 12.20
N ARG A 11 -8.12 16.52 11.17
CA ARG A 11 -6.86 15.80 10.98
C ARG A 11 -5.91 15.96 12.16
N LEU A 12 -5.82 17.16 12.70
CA LEU A 12 -4.99 17.44 13.87
C LEU A 12 -5.50 16.66 15.09
N GLY A 13 -6.82 16.57 15.28
CA GLY A 13 -7.40 15.79 16.36
C GLY A 13 -7.18 14.28 16.19
N MET A 14 -7.31 13.76 14.96
CA MET A 14 -7.01 12.35 14.67
C MET A 14 -5.53 12.02 14.85
N ALA A 15 -4.63 12.90 14.40
CA ALA A 15 -3.19 12.77 14.62
C ALA A 15 -2.84 12.80 16.12
N TYR A 16 -3.45 13.70 16.88
CA TYR A 16 -3.29 13.74 18.34
C TYR A 16 -3.72 12.43 19.00
N LEU A 17 -4.89 11.88 18.63
CA LEU A 17 -5.33 10.59 19.19
C LEU A 17 -4.36 9.46 18.84
N LEU A 18 -3.83 9.42 17.62
CA LEU A 18 -2.83 8.43 17.23
C LEU A 18 -1.56 8.55 18.10
N CYS A 19 -1.02 9.76 18.26
CA CYS A 19 0.13 10.03 19.14
C CYS A 19 -0.17 9.60 20.58
N GLU A 20 -1.33 9.93 21.10
CA GLU A 20 -1.75 9.59 22.46
C GLU A 20 -1.75 8.07 22.65
N GLU A 21 -2.33 7.32 21.71
CA GLU A 21 -2.43 5.87 21.78
C GLU A 21 -1.08 5.16 21.59
N LEU A 22 -0.19 5.68 20.74
CA LEU A 22 1.16 5.16 20.58
C LEU A 22 2.04 5.47 21.80
N THR A 23 1.91 6.66 22.39
CA THR A 23 2.59 7.04 23.63
C THR A 23 2.15 6.14 24.79
N LYS A 24 0.85 5.87 24.91
CA LYS A 24 0.33 4.89 25.88
C LYS A 24 0.96 3.52 25.65
N ALA A 25 0.99 3.04 24.41
CA ALA A 25 1.55 1.74 24.07
C ALA A 25 3.05 1.62 24.42
N GLN A 26 3.86 2.64 24.12
CA GLN A 26 5.29 2.64 24.46
C GLN A 26 5.56 2.63 25.97
N ASN A 27 4.70 3.27 26.77
CA ASN A 27 4.87 3.39 28.21
C ASN A 27 4.28 2.21 29.01
N LEU A 28 3.67 1.22 28.36
CA LEU A 28 3.11 0.06 29.06
C LEU A 28 4.21 -0.83 29.64
N LYS A 29 4.10 -1.08 30.94
CA LYS A 29 4.82 -2.15 31.63
C LYS A 29 3.84 -3.34 31.81
N GLY A 30 3.81 -4.26 30.85
CA GLY A 30 3.03 -5.51 30.93
C GLY A 30 1.97 -5.72 29.85
N GLU A 31 1.37 -6.92 29.81
CA GLU A 31 0.38 -7.35 28.81
C GLU A 31 -1.04 -6.86 29.15
N ALA A 32 -1.33 -5.60 28.85
CA ALA A 32 -2.72 -5.15 28.78
C ALA A 32 -3.35 -5.66 27.47
N ARG A 33 -4.32 -6.59 27.58
CA ARG A 33 -4.99 -7.28 26.45
C ARG A 33 -5.57 -6.35 25.37
N LEU A 34 -5.91 -5.10 25.72
CA LEU A 34 -6.43 -4.08 24.80
C LEU A 34 -5.35 -3.41 23.91
N LEU A 35 -4.07 -3.62 24.18
CA LEU A 35 -2.96 -2.92 23.51
C LEU A 35 -2.01 -3.86 22.76
N VAL A 36 -2.32 -5.16 22.73
CA VAL A 36 -1.49 -6.21 22.10
C VAL A 36 -1.17 -5.87 20.65
N SER A 37 -2.15 -5.44 19.85
CA SER A 37 -1.93 -5.10 18.43
C SER A 37 -1.02 -3.90 18.24
N LYS A 38 -1.07 -2.90 19.13
CA LYS A 38 -0.21 -1.71 19.07
C LYS A 38 1.22 -2.05 19.50
N LEU A 39 1.35 -2.89 20.53
CA LEU A 39 2.65 -3.40 20.97
C LEU A 39 3.29 -4.28 19.89
N ALA A 40 2.52 -5.19 19.27
CA ALA A 40 2.98 -6.02 18.16
C ALA A 40 3.47 -5.15 16.99
N LEU A 41 2.74 -4.06 16.66
CA LEU A 41 3.17 -3.09 15.65
C LEU A 41 4.51 -2.44 16.02
N LEU A 42 4.63 -1.90 17.24
CA LEU A 42 5.84 -1.23 17.71
C LEU A 42 7.04 -2.20 17.81
N ARG A 43 6.79 -3.50 17.98
CA ARG A 43 7.80 -4.57 17.97
C ARG A 43 8.12 -5.10 16.58
N GLY A 44 7.39 -4.69 15.54
CA GLY A 44 7.54 -5.21 14.18
C GLY A 44 7.03 -6.64 13.98
N GLU A 45 6.18 -7.13 14.87
CA GLU A 45 5.59 -8.48 14.80
C GLU A 45 4.45 -8.56 13.76
N VAL A 46 3.94 -7.42 13.29
CA VAL A 46 2.86 -7.32 12.29
C VAL A 46 3.19 -6.29 11.22
N LEU A 47 2.75 -6.57 9.99
CA LEU A 47 2.92 -5.68 8.84
C LEU A 47 1.75 -4.69 8.74
N LEU A 48 2.02 -3.40 8.95
CA LEU A 48 1.01 -2.35 8.90
C LEU A 48 0.64 -1.99 7.46
N ASN A 49 -0.65 -2.13 7.15
CA ASN A 49 -1.26 -1.74 5.89
C ASN A 49 -2.29 -0.63 6.18
N ILE A 50 -2.23 0.48 5.45
CA ILE A 50 -3.06 1.66 5.75
C ILE A 50 -3.79 2.13 4.50
N TYR A 51 -5.12 2.19 4.56
CA TYR A 51 -5.92 2.95 3.59
C TYR A 51 -5.61 4.44 3.78
N CYS A 52 -5.02 5.07 2.77
CA CYS A 52 -4.73 6.50 2.81
C CYS A 52 -4.60 7.05 1.40
N CYS A 53 -5.46 8.00 1.03
CA CYS A 53 -5.46 8.61 -0.30
C CYS A 53 -4.66 9.91 -0.35
N GLU A 54 -4.83 10.74 0.69
CA GLU A 54 -4.44 12.14 0.65
C GLU A 54 -3.02 12.39 1.17
N THR A 55 -2.31 13.27 0.47
CA THR A 55 -0.87 13.49 0.69
C THR A 55 -0.53 14.02 2.08
N TYR A 56 -1.41 14.83 2.69
CA TYR A 56 -1.20 15.36 4.04
C TYR A 56 -1.34 14.30 5.13
N ASP A 57 -2.20 13.30 4.93
CA ASP A 57 -2.38 12.20 5.88
C ASP A 57 -1.18 11.25 5.78
N ILE A 58 -0.70 10.96 4.55
CA ILE A 58 0.53 10.19 4.31
C ILE A 58 1.74 10.89 4.97
N LYS A 59 1.91 12.20 4.79
CA LYS A 59 2.97 12.99 5.46
C LYS A 59 2.92 12.84 6.98
N THR A 60 1.72 12.90 7.54
CA THR A 60 1.49 12.79 8.98
C THR A 60 1.85 11.39 9.49
N LEU A 61 1.43 10.35 8.77
CA LEU A 61 1.72 8.95 9.11
C LEU A 61 3.22 8.64 9.01
N ILE A 62 3.92 9.15 8.00
CA ILE A 62 5.38 9.00 7.89
C ILE A 62 6.08 9.70 9.06
N ARG A 63 5.67 10.91 9.41
CA ARG A 63 6.22 11.61 10.58
C ARG A 63 6.04 10.80 11.86
N HIS A 64 4.85 10.24 12.09
CA HIS A 64 4.61 9.42 13.29
C HIS A 64 5.35 8.08 13.24
N SER A 65 5.53 7.48 12.07
CA SER A 65 6.35 6.27 11.91
C SER A 65 7.79 6.51 12.37
N LEU A 66 8.34 7.68 12.07
CA LEU A 66 9.67 8.11 12.51
C LEU A 66 9.70 8.45 14.01
N GLU A 67 8.69 9.16 14.51
CA GLU A 67 8.59 9.57 15.91
C GLU A 67 8.46 8.38 16.87
N PHE A 68 7.65 7.39 16.52
CA PHE A 68 7.36 6.23 17.36
C PHE A 68 8.14 4.97 16.94
N ASN A 69 9.01 5.09 15.93
CA ASN A 69 9.88 4.03 15.41
C ASN A 69 9.13 2.74 15.03
N PHE A 70 8.13 2.84 14.17
CA PHE A 70 7.44 1.69 13.56
C PHE A 70 7.45 1.78 12.04
N THR A 71 7.40 0.64 11.37
CA THR A 71 7.40 0.57 9.90
C THR A 71 5.99 0.47 9.32
N ILE A 72 5.78 1.05 8.15
CA ILE A 72 4.56 0.91 7.35
C ILE A 72 4.89 0.00 6.18
N SER A 73 4.17 -1.11 5.99
CA SER A 73 4.42 -2.01 4.87
C SER A 73 3.87 -1.43 3.58
N ALA A 74 2.60 -1.00 3.60
CA ALA A 74 1.98 -0.42 2.42
C ALA A 74 0.93 0.66 2.71
N PHE A 75 0.88 1.65 1.83
CA PHE A 75 -0.29 2.51 1.67
C PHE A 75 -1.20 1.98 0.57
N HIS A 76 -2.48 1.87 0.88
CA HIS A 76 -3.53 1.45 -0.03
C HIS A 76 -4.23 2.68 -0.61
N HIS A 77 -4.59 2.58 -1.89
CA HIS A 77 -5.12 3.67 -2.72
C HIS A 77 -4.04 4.69 -3.06
N ALA A 78 -3.64 5.56 -2.13
CA ALA A 78 -2.50 6.49 -2.24
C ALA A 78 -2.25 7.08 -3.65
N LEU A 79 -3.35 7.40 -4.35
CA LEU A 79 -3.35 7.72 -5.78
C LEU A 79 -2.60 9.04 -6.08
N GLU A 80 -2.55 9.94 -5.11
CA GLU A 80 -1.89 11.25 -5.23
C GLU A 80 -0.46 11.28 -4.69
N VAL A 81 0.08 10.14 -4.22
CA VAL A 81 1.39 10.12 -3.56
C VAL A 81 2.56 10.39 -4.51
N TYR A 82 2.33 10.29 -5.83
CA TYR A 82 3.28 10.70 -6.88
C TYR A 82 3.69 12.18 -6.77
N ARG A 83 2.93 12.99 -6.02
CA ARG A 83 3.21 14.41 -5.77
C ARG A 83 4.20 14.66 -4.64
N ILE A 84 4.48 13.64 -3.83
CA ILE A 84 5.33 13.73 -2.63
C ILE A 84 6.31 12.54 -2.50
N PRO A 85 6.94 12.05 -3.58
CA PRO A 85 7.82 10.87 -3.52
C PRO A 85 8.99 11.07 -2.55
N GLU A 86 9.51 12.29 -2.43
CA GLU A 86 10.59 12.65 -1.51
C GLU A 86 10.20 12.50 -0.04
N ILE A 87 8.91 12.50 0.29
CA ILE A 87 8.42 12.23 1.64
C ILE A 87 8.39 10.72 1.89
N LEU A 88 7.93 9.93 0.92
CA LEU A 88 7.93 8.47 1.03
C LEU A 88 9.34 7.93 1.28
N CYS A 89 10.34 8.46 0.58
CA CYS A 89 11.75 8.07 0.73
C CYS A 89 12.33 8.37 2.13
N ARG A 90 11.65 9.14 2.99
CA ARG A 90 12.08 9.39 4.38
C ARG A 90 11.64 8.31 5.35
N ALA A 91 10.77 7.40 4.93
CA ALA A 91 10.31 6.32 5.80
C ALA A 91 11.46 5.41 6.24
N LEU A 92 11.25 4.70 7.36
CA LEU A 92 12.23 3.76 7.91
C LEU A 92 12.52 2.55 6.99
N ASN A 93 11.63 2.31 6.03
CA ASN A 93 11.68 1.20 5.08
C ASN A 93 11.12 1.66 3.72
N ASN A 94 11.35 0.88 2.66
CA ASN A 94 10.70 1.14 1.37
C ASN A 94 9.21 0.74 1.46
N ILE A 95 8.33 1.73 1.58
CA ILE A 95 6.88 1.51 1.68
C ILE A 95 6.33 1.19 0.29
N ALA A 96 5.56 0.10 0.18
CA ALA A 96 4.85 -0.23 -1.05
C ALA A 96 3.60 0.64 -1.23
N ILE A 97 3.32 1.03 -2.47
CA ILE A 97 2.09 1.73 -2.85
C ILE A 97 1.17 0.74 -3.56
N ALA A 98 0.14 0.27 -2.84
CA ALA A 98 -0.87 -0.66 -3.33
C ALA A 98 -2.03 0.12 -3.96
N THR A 99 -2.07 0.18 -5.29
CA THR A 99 -2.90 1.15 -6.01
C THR A 99 -3.48 0.58 -7.32
N PHE A 100 -4.23 1.39 -8.07
CA PHE A 100 -4.90 0.99 -9.33
C PHE A 100 -4.05 1.34 -10.55
N ALA A 101 -4.52 1.13 -11.79
CA ALA A 101 -3.91 1.79 -12.93
C ALA A 101 -4.53 3.15 -13.18
N GLU A 102 -5.87 3.21 -13.27
CA GLU A 102 -6.57 4.45 -13.62
C GLU A 102 -7.78 4.85 -12.78
N ASN A 103 -8.09 4.10 -11.73
CA ASN A 103 -9.35 4.25 -11.03
C ASN A 103 -9.34 5.40 -10.02
N TRP A 104 -9.68 6.62 -10.47
CA TRP A 104 -9.74 7.85 -9.67
C TRP A 104 -10.90 8.78 -10.11
N VAL A 105 -10.93 10.05 -9.65
CA VAL A 105 -11.97 11.09 -9.93
C VAL A 105 -13.32 10.94 -9.20
N TYR A 106 -13.68 9.77 -8.69
CA TYR A 106 -15.00 9.56 -8.05
C TYR A 106 -15.11 10.12 -6.62
N THR A 107 -14.00 10.44 -5.96
CA THR A 107 -13.99 11.17 -4.69
C THR A 107 -13.01 12.33 -4.69
N LYS A 108 -13.22 13.27 -3.77
CA LYS A 108 -12.34 14.43 -3.55
C LYS A 108 -10.91 14.03 -3.16
N GLU A 109 -10.74 12.88 -2.50
CA GLU A 109 -9.44 12.43 -1.96
C GLU A 109 -8.44 11.94 -3.01
N ILE A 110 -8.93 11.68 -4.22
CA ILE A 110 -8.16 11.08 -5.32
C ILE A 110 -8.36 11.86 -6.63
N TYR A 111 -8.92 13.07 -6.53
CA TYR A 111 -9.33 13.85 -7.69
C TYR A 111 -8.15 14.30 -8.54
N GLN A 112 -6.98 14.50 -7.92
CA GLN A 112 -5.78 15.00 -8.60
C GLN A 112 -4.88 13.87 -9.11
N SER A 113 -5.32 12.61 -9.07
CA SER A 113 -4.56 11.51 -9.64
C SER A 113 -4.43 11.63 -11.16
N ILE A 114 -3.32 11.08 -11.70
CA ILE A 114 -3.00 11.10 -13.13
C ILE A 114 -2.55 9.71 -13.60
N PRO A 115 -2.69 9.39 -14.90
CA PRO A 115 -2.28 8.09 -15.44
C PRO A 115 -0.78 7.78 -15.26
N GLU A 116 0.07 8.79 -15.40
CA GLU A 116 1.54 8.66 -15.34
C GLU A 116 2.06 8.50 -13.90
N ALA A 117 1.19 8.57 -12.89
CA ALA A 117 1.59 8.54 -11.48
C ALA A 117 2.46 7.31 -11.13
N ARG A 118 2.23 6.16 -11.79
CA ARG A 118 2.98 4.92 -11.53
C ARG A 118 4.39 5.02 -12.09
N ARG A 119 4.53 5.57 -13.29
CA ARG A 119 5.85 5.84 -13.87
C ARG A 119 6.65 6.80 -12.99
N ILE A 120 6.03 7.87 -12.49
CA ILE A 120 6.68 8.86 -11.62
C ILE A 120 7.17 8.20 -10.32
N LEU A 121 6.34 7.36 -9.69
CA LEU A 121 6.71 6.65 -8.47
C LEU A 121 7.82 5.63 -8.72
N TYR A 122 7.75 4.90 -9.82
CA TYR A 122 8.79 3.96 -10.23
C TYR A 122 10.14 4.67 -10.47
N GLU A 123 10.14 5.80 -11.18
CA GLU A 123 11.35 6.61 -11.42
C GLU A 123 11.93 7.16 -10.11
N ALA A 124 11.10 7.37 -9.09
CA ALA A 124 11.53 7.75 -7.74
C ALA A 124 12.01 6.56 -6.88
N GLY A 125 12.02 5.33 -7.41
CA GLY A 125 12.44 4.13 -6.69
C GLY A 125 11.42 3.59 -5.68
N ILE A 126 10.16 4.03 -5.78
CA ILE A 126 9.08 3.59 -4.90
C ILE A 126 8.51 2.26 -5.39
N THR A 127 8.30 1.34 -4.44
CA THR A 127 7.73 0.02 -4.70
C THR A 127 6.24 0.12 -5.04
N LEU A 128 5.80 -0.51 -6.13
CA LEU A 128 4.42 -0.47 -6.62
C LEU A 128 3.76 -1.85 -6.61
N ALA A 129 2.55 -1.92 -6.06
CA ALA A 129 1.68 -3.09 -6.16
C ALA A 129 0.35 -2.67 -6.80
N LEU A 130 -0.16 -3.47 -7.74
CA LEU A 130 -1.47 -3.27 -8.33
C LEU A 130 -2.51 -4.12 -7.59
N LYS A 131 -3.66 -3.52 -7.29
CA LYS A 131 -4.79 -4.22 -6.63
C LYS A 131 -6.12 -3.89 -7.31
N SER A 132 -7.11 -4.78 -7.14
CA SER A 132 -8.46 -4.58 -7.68
C SER A 132 -9.45 -3.95 -6.69
N ASP A 133 -9.23 -4.13 -5.38
CA ASP A 133 -10.16 -3.67 -4.34
C ASP A 133 -11.59 -4.21 -4.51
N LEU A 134 -11.71 -5.51 -4.81
CA LEU A 134 -13.00 -6.16 -5.06
C LEU A 134 -14.03 -5.82 -3.96
N PRO A 135 -15.26 -5.39 -4.29
CA PRO A 135 -15.92 -5.44 -5.60
C PRO A 135 -15.68 -4.24 -6.52
N PHE A 136 -14.77 -3.33 -6.20
CA PHE A 136 -14.61 -2.08 -6.94
C PHE A 136 -14.09 -2.29 -8.37
N LEU A 137 -12.98 -3.02 -8.53
CA LEU A 137 -12.57 -3.60 -9.81
C LEU A 137 -12.67 -5.12 -9.75
N ASN A 138 -13.08 -5.71 -10.88
CA ASN A 138 -13.03 -7.16 -11.05
C ASN A 138 -11.58 -7.64 -10.98
N SER A 139 -11.27 -8.53 -10.04
CA SER A 139 -9.93 -9.09 -9.85
C SER A 139 -9.41 -9.84 -11.09
N GLN A 140 -10.30 -10.37 -11.93
CA GLN A 140 -9.93 -11.01 -13.20
C GLN A 140 -9.37 -10.01 -14.22
N SER A 141 -9.66 -8.72 -14.06
CA SER A 141 -9.20 -7.64 -14.94
C SER A 141 -7.90 -7.00 -14.48
N LEU A 142 -7.23 -7.50 -13.42
CA LEU A 142 -6.00 -6.90 -12.90
C LEU A 142 -4.88 -6.86 -13.95
N MET A 143 -4.85 -7.84 -14.85
CA MET A 143 -3.91 -7.86 -15.98
C MET A 143 -4.11 -6.69 -16.93
N PHE A 144 -5.36 -6.31 -17.16
CA PHE A 144 -5.70 -5.14 -17.97
C PHE A 144 -5.30 -3.84 -17.28
N GLU A 145 -5.46 -3.75 -15.94
CA GLU A 145 -4.91 -2.63 -15.17
C GLU A 145 -3.39 -2.51 -15.37
N ALA A 146 -2.65 -3.62 -15.26
CA ALA A 146 -1.20 -3.60 -15.50
C ALA A 146 -0.84 -3.14 -16.93
N ALA A 147 -1.54 -3.65 -17.95
CA ALA A 147 -1.32 -3.21 -19.33
C ALA A 147 -1.52 -1.68 -19.51
N LYS A 148 -2.51 -1.09 -18.82
CA LYS A 148 -2.71 0.36 -18.81
C LYS A 148 -1.53 1.10 -18.19
N THR A 149 -0.96 0.62 -17.09
CA THR A 149 0.23 1.26 -16.50
C THR A 149 1.42 1.26 -17.47
N THR A 150 1.58 0.21 -18.27
CA THR A 150 2.60 0.14 -19.32
C THR A 150 2.35 1.13 -20.44
N HIS A 151 1.09 1.32 -20.84
CA HIS A 151 0.72 2.36 -21.81
C HIS A 151 1.16 3.77 -21.36
N TYR A 152 1.07 4.06 -20.06
CA TYR A 152 1.51 5.32 -19.46
C TYR A 152 2.98 5.33 -19.00
N GLY A 153 3.78 4.35 -19.46
CA GLY A 153 5.24 4.36 -19.39
C GLY A 153 5.86 3.62 -18.20
N LEU A 154 5.11 2.82 -17.45
CA LEU A 154 5.71 1.85 -16.53
C LEU A 154 6.34 0.68 -17.31
N PRO A 155 7.59 0.27 -17.05
CA PRO A 155 8.18 -0.85 -17.78
C PRO A 155 7.34 -2.15 -17.66
N PRO A 156 7.16 -2.93 -18.75
CA PRO A 156 6.34 -4.15 -18.74
C PRO A 156 6.73 -5.16 -17.65
N GLN A 157 8.04 -5.32 -17.41
CA GLN A 157 8.53 -6.20 -16.36
C GLN A 157 8.12 -5.72 -14.97
N GLU A 158 8.11 -4.40 -14.74
CA GLU A 158 7.69 -3.83 -13.47
C GLU A 158 6.18 -3.95 -13.27
N ALA A 159 5.40 -3.70 -14.32
CA ALA A 159 3.95 -3.94 -14.29
C ALA A 159 3.62 -5.40 -13.92
N SER A 160 4.39 -6.36 -14.44
CA SER A 160 4.25 -7.79 -14.10
C SER A 160 4.62 -8.08 -12.65
N ARG A 161 5.72 -7.51 -12.14
CA ARG A 161 6.13 -7.62 -10.73
C ARG A 161 5.09 -7.03 -9.78
N ALA A 162 4.49 -5.90 -10.16
CA ALA A 162 3.47 -5.21 -9.38
C ALA A 162 2.21 -6.07 -9.12
N MET A 163 2.00 -7.14 -9.89
CA MET A 163 0.92 -8.11 -9.68
C MET A 163 1.37 -9.42 -9.03
N THR A 164 2.68 -9.68 -8.94
CA THR A 164 3.25 -10.99 -8.55
C THR A 164 4.19 -10.84 -7.36
N SER A 165 5.49 -10.67 -7.62
CA SER A 165 6.53 -10.63 -6.59
C SER A 165 6.38 -9.47 -5.62
N THR A 166 5.95 -8.30 -6.10
CA THR A 166 5.85 -7.10 -5.26
C THR A 166 4.79 -7.24 -4.17
N PRO A 167 3.53 -7.59 -4.48
CA PRO A 167 2.55 -7.84 -3.43
C PRO A 167 2.95 -9.01 -2.52
N ALA A 168 3.54 -10.09 -3.05
CA ALA A 168 4.04 -11.21 -2.24
C ALA A 168 5.07 -10.75 -1.19
N ASN A 169 6.07 -9.96 -1.58
CA ASN A 169 7.05 -9.39 -0.66
C ASN A 169 6.39 -8.44 0.37
N THR A 170 5.46 -7.59 -0.09
CA THR A 170 4.79 -6.58 0.74
C THR A 170 3.95 -7.20 1.86
N ILE A 171 3.37 -8.38 1.63
CA ILE A 171 2.60 -9.11 2.66
C ILE A 171 3.46 -10.13 3.43
N GLY A 172 4.77 -10.16 3.21
CA GLY A 172 5.70 -11.06 3.92
C GLY A 172 5.77 -12.49 3.40
N LEU A 173 5.17 -12.78 2.25
CA LEU A 173 5.10 -14.12 1.64
C LEU A 173 6.04 -14.31 0.44
N GLY A 174 6.90 -13.34 0.14
CA GLY A 174 7.87 -13.43 -0.97
C GLY A 174 8.95 -14.51 -0.83
N HIS A 175 8.96 -15.24 0.29
CA HIS A 175 9.81 -16.41 0.50
C HIS A 175 9.21 -17.71 -0.06
N CYS A 176 7.91 -17.74 -0.37
CA CYS A 176 7.24 -18.92 -0.92
C CYS A 176 6.45 -18.66 -2.21
N ILE A 177 5.95 -17.44 -2.45
CA ILE A 177 5.12 -17.11 -3.63
C ILE A 177 5.63 -15.90 -4.41
N GLY A 178 5.07 -15.69 -5.61
CA GLY A 178 5.29 -14.50 -6.45
C GLY A 178 6.47 -14.61 -7.42
N TYR A 179 7.19 -15.73 -7.42
CA TYR A 179 8.33 -15.98 -8.31
C TYR A 179 8.27 -17.40 -8.90
N LEU A 180 8.76 -17.54 -10.13
CA LEU A 180 9.07 -18.86 -10.71
C LEU A 180 10.50 -19.23 -10.35
N LYS A 181 10.68 -19.90 -9.20
CA LYS A 181 11.98 -20.28 -8.65
C LYS A 181 11.91 -21.65 -7.98
N VAL A 182 13.05 -22.34 -7.92
CA VAL A 182 13.19 -23.58 -7.14
C VAL A 182 12.85 -23.31 -5.66
N ASP A 183 12.18 -24.25 -5.01
CA ASP A 183 11.70 -24.20 -3.62
C ASP A 183 10.57 -23.20 -3.33
N TYR A 184 9.92 -22.67 -4.37
CA TYR A 184 8.72 -21.82 -4.25
C TYR A 184 7.46 -22.62 -4.60
N ASP A 185 6.30 -22.14 -4.13
CA ASP A 185 5.00 -22.70 -4.44
C ASP A 185 4.73 -22.61 -5.95
N ALA A 186 4.20 -23.70 -6.53
CA ALA A 186 3.99 -23.84 -7.97
C ALA A 186 2.71 -23.14 -8.46
N ASP A 187 2.45 -21.93 -7.96
CA ASP A 187 1.30 -21.09 -8.32
C ASP A 187 1.53 -20.44 -9.70
N THR A 188 1.17 -21.17 -10.75
CA THR A 188 1.43 -20.76 -12.13
C THR A 188 0.17 -20.72 -12.97
N VAL A 189 0.14 -19.80 -13.93
CA VAL A 189 -0.95 -19.67 -14.91
C VAL A 189 -0.31 -19.63 -16.29
N THR A 190 -0.80 -20.49 -17.19
CA THR A 190 -0.37 -20.48 -18.59
C THR A 190 -1.30 -19.57 -19.38
N TRP A 191 -0.74 -18.74 -20.25
CA TRP A 191 -1.48 -17.79 -21.07
C TRP A 191 -1.36 -18.14 -22.55
N ASN A 192 -2.40 -17.85 -23.32
CA ASN A 192 -2.41 -18.12 -24.77
C ASN A 192 -1.55 -17.14 -25.60
N ARG A 193 -1.08 -16.04 -24.99
CA ARG A 193 -0.22 -15.01 -25.59
C ARG A 193 0.52 -14.25 -24.48
N GLU A 194 1.30 -13.22 -24.85
CA GLU A 194 1.99 -12.36 -23.90
C GLU A 194 1.02 -11.76 -22.86
N LEU A 195 1.46 -11.76 -21.61
CA LEU A 195 0.66 -11.47 -20.41
C LEU A 195 -0.07 -10.11 -20.45
N LEU A 196 0.60 -9.06 -20.97
CA LEU A 196 0.06 -7.70 -21.03
C LEU A 196 -0.59 -7.38 -22.39
N ALA A 197 -0.69 -8.35 -23.30
CA ALA A 197 -1.32 -8.15 -24.59
C ALA A 197 -2.86 -8.09 -24.47
N LEU A 198 -3.48 -7.31 -25.36
CA LEU A 198 -4.95 -7.27 -25.46
C LEU A 198 -5.50 -8.67 -25.78
N ALA A 199 -6.61 -9.03 -25.13
CA ALA A 199 -7.26 -10.34 -25.25
C ALA A 199 -6.40 -11.55 -24.83
N ALA A 200 -5.38 -11.34 -24.00
CA ALA A 200 -4.73 -12.43 -23.28
C ALA A 200 -5.74 -13.10 -22.35
N VAL A 201 -5.82 -14.43 -22.41
CA VAL A 201 -6.67 -15.23 -21.51
C VAL A 201 -5.87 -16.39 -20.93
N PRO A 202 -6.16 -16.79 -19.68
CA PRO A 202 -5.63 -18.03 -19.12
C PRO A 202 -6.07 -19.23 -19.97
N LEU A 203 -5.18 -20.23 -20.10
CA LEU A 203 -5.50 -21.53 -20.68
C LEU A 203 -6.18 -22.46 -19.68
#